data_AF-A0A9J6DGC9-F1
#
_entry.id   AF-A0A9J6DGC9-F1
#
_cell.length_a   1.000
_cell.length_b   1.000
_cell.length_c   1.000
_cell.angle_alpha   90.00
_cell.angle_beta   90.00
_cell.angle_gamma   90.00
#
_symmetry.space_group_name_H-M   'P 1'
#
loop_
_entity.id
_entity.type
_entity.pdbx_description
1 polymer ?
#
loop_
_entity_poly.entity_id
_entity_poly.type
_entity_poly.pdbx_seq_one_letter_code
_entity_poly.pdbx_strand_id
1 'polypeptide(L)'
;MQKLAIASLEASSLRRRNKRSRSEQRRLARMRRQQTSATVGSTSEDQQKWQQVRPFLTVNDHLEGPVPHGSCGPKTELESLVEAAIADGDFEKAEMLSDHLANRQFAVKIADAFAAKRCAEEQEAKRRRDYVKRQAKLPWGFEAKERWQMKGNM
;
A
#
# COMPACT_ATOMS: atom_id res chain seq x y z
N MET A 1 -39.19 51.56 -32.95
CA MET A 1 -37.73 51.38 -32.85
C MET A 1 -37.25 50.77 -31.53
N GLN A 2 -37.84 51.07 -30.36
CA GLN A 2 -37.32 50.59 -29.07
C GLN A 2 -37.44 49.07 -28.81
N LYS A 3 -38.51 48.42 -29.32
CA LYS A 3 -38.73 46.97 -29.11
C LYS A 3 -37.66 46.07 -29.77
N LEU A 4 -37.03 46.51 -30.86
CA LEU A 4 -35.99 45.75 -31.56
C LEU A 4 -34.62 45.83 -30.85
N ALA A 5 -34.34 46.95 -30.18
CA ALA A 5 -33.09 47.13 -29.42
C ALA A 5 -33.06 46.24 -28.16
N ILE A 6 -34.19 46.12 -27.46
CA ILE A 6 -34.33 45.27 -26.27
C ILE A 6 -34.18 43.78 -26.63
N ALA A 7 -34.81 43.34 -27.72
CA ALA A 7 -34.68 41.97 -28.22
C ALA A 7 -33.24 41.62 -28.63
N SER A 8 -32.49 42.58 -29.17
CA SER A 8 -31.06 42.38 -29.53
C SER A 8 -30.15 42.24 -28.30
N LEU A 9 -30.43 43.00 -27.23
CA LEU A 9 -29.73 42.91 -25.94
C LEU A 9 -30.01 41.59 -25.22
N GLU A 10 -31.26 41.12 -25.22
CA GLU A 10 -31.61 39.80 -24.67
C GLU A 10 -30.96 38.66 -25.47
N ALA A 11 -31.01 38.73 -26.80
CA ALA A 11 -30.41 37.72 -27.67
C ALA A 11 -28.87 37.66 -27.56
N SER A 12 -28.20 38.77 -27.24
CA SER A 12 -26.76 38.81 -26.99
C SER A 12 -26.41 38.31 -25.57
N SER A 13 -27.25 38.56 -24.57
CA SER A 13 -27.14 37.99 -23.22
C SER A 13 -27.30 36.45 -23.23
N LEU A 14 -28.32 35.95 -23.92
CA LEU A 14 -28.57 34.51 -24.10
C LEU A 14 -27.40 33.80 -24.80
N ARG A 15 -26.83 34.42 -25.85
CA ARG A 15 -25.62 33.89 -26.55
C ARG A 15 -24.40 33.84 -25.63
N ARG A 16 -24.20 34.84 -24.77
CA ARG A 16 -23.11 34.84 -23.78
C ARG A 16 -23.29 33.74 -22.74
N ARG A 17 -24.52 33.52 -22.26
CA ARG A 17 -24.87 32.43 -21.31
C ARG A 17 -24.62 31.04 -21.91
N ASN A 18 -25.07 30.81 -23.15
CA ASN A 18 -24.85 29.54 -23.84
C ASN A 18 -23.36 29.26 -24.12
N LYS A 19 -22.57 30.29 -24.43
CA LYS A 19 -21.12 30.15 -24.64
C LYS A 19 -20.37 29.78 -23.35
N ARG A 20 -20.79 30.31 -22.19
CA ARG A 20 -20.26 29.96 -20.87
C ARG A 20 -20.61 28.52 -20.48
N SER A 21 -21.88 28.12 -20.63
CA SER A 21 -22.35 26.75 -20.34
C SER A 21 -21.61 25.69 -21.15
N ARG A 22 -21.40 25.93 -22.46
CA ARG A 22 -20.64 25.02 -23.33
C ARG A 22 -19.16 24.92 -22.95
N SER A 23 -18.58 25.98 -22.39
CA SER A 23 -17.20 25.98 -21.90
C SER A 23 -17.05 25.15 -20.62
N GLU A 24 -18.00 25.27 -19.69
CA GLU A 24 -18.02 24.47 -18.47
C GLU A 24 -18.22 22.99 -18.74
N GLN A 25 -19.14 22.63 -19.65
CA GLN A 25 -19.31 21.24 -20.10
C GLN A 25 -18.02 20.65 -20.69
N ARG A 26 -17.26 21.44 -21.48
CA ARG A 26 -15.97 20.99 -22.01
C ARG A 26 -14.92 20.82 -20.92
N ARG A 27 -14.91 21.68 -19.90
CA ARG A 27 -14.01 21.57 -18.74
C ARG A 27 -14.34 20.32 -17.92
N LEU A 28 -15.61 20.08 -17.62
CA LEU A 28 -16.07 18.88 -16.92
C LEU A 28 -15.75 17.59 -17.71
N ALA A 29 -15.94 17.60 -19.03
CA ALA A 29 -15.57 16.48 -19.89
C ALA A 29 -14.06 16.22 -19.92
N ARG A 30 -13.22 17.27 -19.87
CA ARG A 30 -11.75 17.13 -19.73
C ARG A 30 -11.36 16.55 -18.38
N MET A 31 -11.95 17.03 -17.29
CA MET A 31 -11.72 16.47 -15.94
C MET A 31 -12.13 14.99 -15.88
N ARG A 32 -13.29 14.64 -16.46
CA ARG A 32 -13.76 13.26 -16.52
C ARG A 32 -12.85 12.36 -17.37
N ARG A 33 -12.34 12.87 -18.50
CA ARG A 33 -11.35 12.14 -19.32
C ARG A 33 -10.03 11.90 -18.59
N GLN A 34 -9.54 12.89 -17.84
CA GLN A 34 -8.33 12.76 -17.02
C GLN A 34 -8.50 11.74 -15.90
N GLN A 35 -9.67 11.71 -15.26
CA GLN A 35 -10.03 10.68 -14.29
C GLN A 35 -10.05 9.29 -14.93
N THR A 36 -10.71 9.13 -16.08
CA THR A 36 -10.76 7.82 -16.76
C THR A 36 -9.41 7.35 -17.32
N SER A 37 -8.54 8.26 -17.77
CA SER A 37 -7.21 7.88 -18.27
C SER A 37 -6.25 7.46 -17.16
N ALA A 38 -6.43 7.99 -15.94
CA ALA A 38 -5.65 7.55 -14.77
C ALA A 38 -6.05 6.14 -14.31
N THR A 39 -7.33 5.76 -14.43
CA THR A 39 -7.81 4.44 -13.99
C THR A 39 -7.46 3.30 -14.95
N VAL A 40 -7.30 3.58 -16.25
CA VAL A 40 -7.19 2.53 -17.28
C VAL A 40 -5.74 2.14 -17.61
N GLY A 41 -4.74 2.97 -17.27
CA GLY A 41 -3.33 2.72 -17.63
C GLY A 41 -2.49 1.90 -16.63
N SER A 42 -2.98 1.62 -15.42
CA SER A 42 -2.15 1.15 -14.29
C SER A 42 -2.37 -0.31 -13.88
N THR A 43 -3.17 -1.08 -14.61
CA THR A 43 -3.71 -2.33 -14.05
C THR A 43 -2.72 -3.49 -14.01
N SER A 44 -1.82 -3.64 -15.00
CA SER A 44 -0.93 -4.80 -15.08
C SER A 44 0.21 -4.76 -14.05
N GLU A 45 0.95 -3.65 -13.99
CA GLU A 45 2.08 -3.51 -13.06
C GLU A 45 1.62 -3.47 -11.61
N ASP A 46 0.50 -2.82 -11.32
CA ASP A 46 0.00 -2.73 -9.95
C ASP A 46 -0.61 -4.05 -9.48
N GLN A 47 -1.22 -4.84 -10.37
CA GLN A 47 -1.58 -6.23 -10.07
C GLN A 47 -0.35 -7.08 -9.76
N GLN A 48 0.74 -6.93 -10.52
CA GLN A 48 1.97 -7.67 -10.27
C GLN A 48 2.62 -7.26 -8.94
N LYS A 49 2.68 -5.95 -8.64
CA LYS A 49 3.14 -5.44 -7.34
C LYS A 49 2.28 -5.96 -6.20
N TRP A 50 0.96 -5.99 -6.37
CA TRP A 50 0.02 -6.53 -5.39
C TRP A 50 0.23 -8.03 -5.14
N GLN A 51 0.41 -8.84 -6.19
CA GLN A 51 0.68 -10.27 -6.05
C GLN A 51 1.95 -10.55 -5.25
N GLN A 52 2.97 -9.68 -5.33
CA GLN A 52 4.20 -9.82 -4.53
C GLN A 52 4.02 -9.45 -3.06
N VAL A 53 3.07 -8.56 -2.72
CA VAL A 53 2.85 -8.10 -1.34
C VAL A 53 1.82 -8.96 -0.61
N ARG A 54 0.83 -9.49 -1.34
CA ARG A 54 -0.28 -10.29 -0.79
C ARG A 54 0.16 -11.41 0.17
N PRO A 55 1.24 -12.19 -0.07
CA PRO A 55 1.67 -13.22 0.86
C PRO A 55 2.10 -12.67 2.23
N PHE A 56 2.58 -11.42 2.28
CA PHE A 56 3.06 -10.77 3.50
C PHE A 56 1.92 -10.31 4.43
N LEU A 57 0.69 -10.22 3.94
CA LEU A 57 -0.48 -9.81 4.75
C LEU A 57 -0.93 -10.91 5.71
N THR A 58 -0.79 -12.18 5.33
CA THR A 58 -1.30 -13.36 6.06
C THR A 58 -0.19 -14.17 6.71
N VAL A 59 1.03 -13.62 6.80
CA VAL A 59 2.19 -14.36 7.32
C VAL A 59 1.94 -14.78 8.76
N ASN A 60 1.26 -13.97 9.57
CA ASN A 60 1.10 -14.21 10.99
C ASN A 60 -0.18 -14.98 11.36
N ASP A 61 -1.05 -15.31 10.39
CA ASP A 61 -2.35 -15.95 10.66
C ASP A 61 -2.17 -17.34 11.31
N HIS A 62 -1.06 -18.03 11.03
CA HIS A 62 -0.73 -19.31 11.66
C HIS A 62 -0.35 -19.20 13.15
N LEU A 63 -0.11 -17.97 13.65
CA LEU A 63 0.15 -17.71 15.06
C LEU A 63 -1.15 -17.55 15.86
N GLU A 64 -2.30 -17.34 15.21
CA GLU A 64 -3.64 -17.20 15.83
C GLU A 64 -4.17 -18.56 16.34
N GLY A 65 -3.37 -19.25 17.15
CA GLY A 65 -3.76 -20.46 17.86
C GLY A 65 -4.42 -20.15 19.22
N PRO A 66 -4.84 -21.18 19.98
CA PRO A 66 -5.39 -21.01 21.33
C PRO A 66 -4.37 -20.50 22.38
N VAL A 67 -3.18 -20.10 21.92
CA VAL A 67 -2.17 -19.50 22.78
C VAL A 67 -2.63 -18.09 23.12
N PRO A 68 -2.76 -17.74 24.42
CA PRO A 68 -3.12 -16.38 24.79
C PRO A 68 -2.00 -15.44 24.34
N HIS A 69 -2.27 -14.68 23.28
CA HIS A 69 -1.52 -13.48 22.96
C HIS A 69 -1.76 -12.55 24.15
N GLY A 70 -0.73 -12.33 24.97
CA GLY A 70 -0.86 -11.60 26.23
C GLY A 70 -1.55 -10.25 26.06
N SER A 71 -1.98 -9.63 27.18
CA SER A 71 -2.73 -8.36 27.17
C SER A 71 -2.20 -7.43 26.10
N CYS A 72 -3.03 -7.17 25.08
CA CYS A 72 -2.78 -6.10 24.13
C CYS A 72 -2.48 -4.82 24.94
N GLY A 73 -1.70 -3.91 24.37
CA GLY A 73 -1.28 -2.68 25.03
C GLY A 73 -2.47 -1.85 25.58
N PRO A 74 -2.20 -0.68 26.20
CA PRO A 74 -3.28 0.19 26.66
C PRO A 74 -4.27 0.45 25.52
N LYS A 75 -5.57 0.43 25.86
CA LYS A 75 -6.65 0.67 24.89
C LYS A 75 -6.39 1.98 24.16
N THR A 76 -6.61 1.96 22.85
CA THR A 76 -6.55 3.18 22.05
C THR A 76 -7.77 4.05 22.32
N GLU A 77 -7.65 5.35 22.03
CA GLU A 77 -8.75 6.31 22.21
C GLU A 77 -9.99 5.91 21.38
N LEU A 78 -9.78 5.42 20.15
CA LEU A 78 -10.84 4.93 19.28
C LEU A 78 -11.59 3.73 19.87
N GLU A 79 -10.87 2.77 20.46
CA GLU A 79 -11.49 1.63 21.15
C GLU A 79 -12.32 2.08 22.35
N SER A 80 -11.80 3.06 23.11
CA SER A 80 -12.51 3.64 24.25
C SER A 80 -13.78 4.38 23.83
N LEU A 81 -13.76 5.06 22.68
CA LEU A 81 -14.94 5.73 22.11
C LEU A 81 -15.99 4.74 21.62
N VAL A 82 -15.58 3.60 21.05
CA VAL A 82 -16.50 2.51 20.68
C VAL A 82 -17.18 1.97 21.94
N GLU A 83 -16.43 1.68 23.00
CA GLU A 83 -16.98 1.21 24.28
C GLU A 83 -17.96 2.22 24.91
N ALA A 84 -17.64 3.51 24.85
CA ALA A 84 -18.53 4.57 25.32
C ALA A 84 -19.84 4.62 24.53
N ALA A 85 -19.79 4.54 23.20
CA ALA A 85 -20.99 4.54 22.36
C ALA A 85 -21.89 3.31 22.63
N ILE A 86 -21.29 2.15 22.89
CA ILE A 86 -22.02 0.93 23.28
C ILE A 86 -22.68 1.11 24.65
N ALA A 87 -21.97 1.69 25.62
CA ALA A 87 -22.50 1.96 26.96
C ALA A 87 -23.67 2.96 26.93
N ASP A 88 -23.59 3.96 26.04
CA ASP A 88 -24.64 4.96 25.82
C ASP A 88 -25.84 4.40 25.02
N GLY A 89 -25.71 3.21 24.41
CA GLY A 89 -26.75 2.57 23.59
C GLY A 89 -26.89 3.14 22.17
N ASP A 90 -25.93 3.94 21.72
CA ASP A 90 -25.88 4.52 20.37
C ASP A 90 -25.15 3.58 19.41
N PHE A 91 -25.89 2.60 18.88
CA PHE A 91 -25.34 1.56 18.00
C PHE A 91 -24.92 2.07 16.63
N GLU A 92 -25.61 3.07 16.08
CA GLU A 92 -25.25 3.68 14.78
C GLU A 92 -23.85 4.30 14.86
N LYS A 93 -23.59 5.03 15.96
CA LYS A 93 -22.26 5.61 16.20
C LYS A 93 -21.20 4.55 16.47
N ALA A 94 -21.53 3.50 17.21
CA ALA A 94 -20.60 2.40 17.47
C ALA A 94 -20.19 1.68 16.17
N GLU A 95 -21.12 1.45 15.25
CA GLU A 95 -20.85 0.86 13.94
C GLU A 95 -19.89 1.72 13.11
N MET A 96 -20.17 3.03 12.98
CA MET A 96 -19.30 3.95 12.26
C MET A 96 -17.87 3.99 12.83
N LEU A 97 -17.74 4.00 14.17
CA LEU A 97 -16.44 3.99 14.84
C LEU A 97 -15.72 2.65 14.65
N SER A 98 -16.45 1.54 14.63
CA SER A 98 -15.92 0.20 14.36
C SER A 98 -15.36 0.10 12.93
N ASP A 99 -16.11 0.54 11.93
CA ASP A 99 -15.65 0.55 10.53
C ASP A 99 -14.40 1.42 10.36
N HIS A 100 -14.37 2.57 11.02
CA HIS A 100 -13.21 3.44 11.02
C HIS A 100 -11.99 2.77 11.67
N LEU A 101 -12.18 2.09 12.81
CA LEU A 101 -11.12 1.33 13.48
C LEU A 101 -10.60 0.19 12.60
N ALA A 102 -11.49 -0.57 11.97
CA ALA A 102 -11.14 -1.67 11.07
C ALA A 102 -10.32 -1.17 9.87
N ASN A 103 -10.75 -0.06 9.23
CA ASN A 103 -10.02 0.55 8.12
C ASN A 103 -8.61 1.02 8.54
N ARG A 104 -8.49 1.63 9.72
CA ARG A 104 -7.19 2.06 10.26
C ARG A 104 -6.27 0.87 10.53
N GLN A 105 -6.78 -0.18 11.19
CA GLN A 105 -6.00 -1.38 11.46
C GLN A 105 -5.58 -2.09 10.16
N PHE A 106 -6.46 -2.12 9.16
CA PHE A 106 -6.14 -2.67 7.84
C PHE A 106 -5.05 -1.86 7.12
N ALA A 107 -5.09 -0.52 7.20
CA ALA A 107 -4.03 0.32 6.65
C ALA A 107 -2.66 0.05 7.28
N VAL A 108 -2.61 -0.19 8.60
CA VAL A 108 -1.39 -0.59 9.30
C VAL A 108 -0.90 -1.95 8.79
N LYS A 109 -1.79 -2.95 8.67
CA LYS A 109 -1.44 -4.27 8.09
C LYS A 109 -0.82 -4.15 6.69
N ILE A 110 -1.33 -3.25 5.85
CA ILE A 110 -0.75 -2.99 4.52
C ILE A 110 0.67 -2.41 4.66
N ALA A 111 0.86 -1.39 5.50
CA ALA A 111 2.18 -0.78 5.71
C ALA A 111 3.21 -1.80 6.22
N ASP A 112 2.81 -2.64 7.17
CA ASP A 112 3.64 -3.70 7.73
C ASP A 112 4.00 -4.76 6.68
N ALA A 113 3.06 -5.14 5.81
CA ALA A 113 3.34 -6.07 4.71
C ALA A 113 4.41 -5.52 3.75
N PHE A 114 4.38 -4.23 3.43
CA PHE A 114 5.43 -3.59 2.62
C PHE A 114 6.77 -3.56 3.36
N ALA A 115 6.78 -3.28 4.66
CA ALA A 115 7.99 -3.30 5.47
C ALA A 115 8.60 -4.72 5.55
N ALA A 116 7.76 -5.74 5.74
CA ALA A 116 8.14 -7.15 5.78
C ALA A 116 8.76 -7.59 4.44
N LYS A 117 8.15 -7.20 3.31
CA LYS A 117 8.71 -7.46 1.98
C LYS A 117 10.12 -6.89 1.83
N ARG A 118 10.33 -5.62 2.18
CA ARG A 118 11.65 -4.97 2.11
C ARG A 118 12.68 -5.68 2.99
N CYS A 119 12.27 -6.08 4.20
CA CYS A 119 13.11 -6.83 5.12
C CYS A 119 13.51 -8.19 4.53
N ALA A 120 12.58 -8.92 3.91
CA ALA A 120 12.85 -10.19 3.25
C ALA A 120 13.85 -10.04 2.08
N GLU A 121 13.68 -9.05 1.23
CA GLU A 121 14.61 -8.73 0.14
C GLU A 121 16.01 -8.40 0.65
N GLU A 122 16.10 -7.61 1.73
CA GLU A 122 17.38 -7.27 2.36
C GLU A 122 18.05 -8.51 2.99
N GLN A 123 17.27 -9.38 3.63
CA GLN A 123 17.74 -10.64 4.21
C GLN A 123 18.29 -11.57 3.13
N GLU A 124 17.61 -11.70 2.00
CA GLU A 124 18.10 -12.47 0.85
C GLU A 124 19.39 -11.89 0.27
N ALA A 125 19.45 -10.57 0.10
CA ALA A 125 20.66 -9.90 -0.39
C ALA A 125 21.85 -10.11 0.55
N LYS A 126 21.64 -10.03 1.87
CA LYS A 126 22.65 -10.35 2.89
C LYS A 126 23.09 -11.82 2.77
N ARG A 127 22.15 -12.76 2.70
CA ARG A 127 22.45 -14.20 2.50
C ARG A 127 23.27 -14.47 1.24
N ARG A 128 22.95 -13.81 0.11
CA ARG A 128 23.73 -13.93 -1.13
C ARG A 128 25.15 -13.39 -0.97
N ARG A 129 25.31 -12.21 -0.34
CA ARG A 129 26.63 -11.63 -0.05
C ARG A 129 27.45 -12.55 0.86
N ASP A 130 26.84 -13.10 1.90
CA ASP A 130 27.50 -14.01 2.83
C ASP A 130 27.87 -15.33 2.16
N TYR A 131 27.03 -15.87 1.29
CA TYR A 131 27.35 -17.04 0.47
C TYR A 131 28.56 -16.78 -0.42
N VAL A 132 28.60 -15.67 -1.17
CA VAL A 132 29.74 -15.30 -2.00
C VAL A 132 31.00 -15.12 -1.16
N LYS A 133 30.91 -14.46 0.00
CA LYS A 133 32.03 -14.34 0.94
C LYS A 133 32.50 -15.70 1.47
N ARG A 134 31.59 -16.64 1.75
CA ARG A 134 31.94 -18.00 2.18
C ARG A 134 32.64 -18.80 1.08
N GLN A 135 32.19 -18.68 -0.16
CA GLN A 135 32.83 -19.32 -1.32
C GLN A 135 34.20 -18.68 -1.66
N ALA A 136 34.31 -17.36 -1.56
CA ALA A 136 35.55 -16.62 -1.82
C ALA A 136 36.61 -16.79 -0.72
N LYS A 137 36.21 -17.23 0.48
CA LYS A 137 37.17 -17.71 1.47
C LYS A 137 37.76 -19.02 0.96
N LEU A 138 38.89 -18.93 0.25
CA LEU A 138 39.68 -20.09 -0.13
C LEU A 138 40.00 -20.92 1.13
N PRO A 139 39.93 -22.25 1.06
CA PRO A 139 40.35 -23.12 2.15
C PRO A 139 41.87 -23.13 2.16
N TRP A 140 42.50 -22.11 2.73
CA TRP A 140 43.95 -22.13 3.01
C TRP A 140 44.30 -23.09 4.16
N GLY A 141 43.55 -24.17 4.32
CA GLY A 141 43.95 -25.30 5.15
C GLY A 141 44.78 -26.24 4.29
N PHE A 142 46.11 -26.15 4.43
CA PHE A 142 47.07 -27.22 4.25
C PHE A 142 46.60 -28.36 3.32
N GLU A 143 47.09 -28.39 2.06
CA GLU A 143 47.14 -29.67 1.34
C GLU A 143 47.84 -30.66 2.27
N ALA A 144 47.11 -31.67 2.74
CA ALA A 144 47.70 -32.75 3.50
C ALA A 144 48.63 -33.51 2.56
N LYS A 145 49.87 -33.04 2.45
CA LYS A 145 50.91 -33.70 1.70
C LYS A 145 51.01 -35.11 2.24
N GLU A 146 50.73 -36.10 1.41
CA GLU A 146 50.76 -37.49 1.83
C GLU A 146 52.16 -37.78 2.42
N ARG A 147 52.20 -38.48 3.57
CA ARG A 147 53.41 -38.63 4.40
C ARG A 147 54.63 -39.15 3.63
N TRP A 148 54.43 -39.86 2.52
CA TRP A 148 55.51 -40.37 1.67
C TRP A 148 56.19 -39.30 0.82
N GLN A 149 55.60 -38.12 0.61
CA GLN A 149 56.24 -37.00 -0.10
C GLN A 149 57.03 -36.04 0.82
N MET A 150 56.88 -36.12 2.15
CA MET A 150 57.67 -35.31 3.10
C MET A 150 58.94 -36.03 3.58
N LYS A 151 59.08 -37.33 3.32
CA LYS A 151 60.33 -38.04 3.56
C LYS A 151 61.25 -37.75 2.39
N GLY A 152 62.01 -36.66 2.52
CA GLY A 152 62.99 -36.24 1.53
C GLY A 152 63.90 -37.38 1.10
N ASN A 153 64.32 -37.31 -0.16
CA ASN A 153 65.51 -37.98 -0.66
C ASN A 153 66.63 -37.85 0.38
N MET A 154 67.03 -38.96 0.96
CA MET A 154 68.26 -39.13 1.73
C MET A 154 68.97 -40.36 1.19
#